data_AF-A0A658NLU4-F1
#
_entry.id   AF-A0A658NLU4-F1
#
_cell.length_a   1.000
_cell.length_b   1.000
_cell.length_c   1.000
_cell.angle_alpha   90.00
_cell.angle_beta   90.00
_cell.angle_gamma   90.00
#
_symmetry.space_group_name_H-M   'P 1'
#
loop_
_entity.id
_entity.type
_entity.pdbx_description
1 polymer ?
#
loop_
_entity_poly.entity_id
_entity_poly.type
_entity_poly.pdbx_seq_one_letter_code
_entity_poly.pdbx_strand_id
1 'polypeptide(L)'
;AGHHFLQFNGTAGIWRKSAIADAGGWRADTLTEDLDLSYRAQMRGWEILYLEEVEAPAELPVEMNGIKSQQFRWMKGGAENARLLTPLVLKADLPLAT
;
A
#
# COMPACT_ATOMS: atom_id res chain seq x y z
N ALA A 1 13.03 10.96 5.85
CA ALA A 1 12.11 10.40 4.85
C ALA A 1 11.48 11.57 4.09
N GLY A 2 11.67 11.65 2.77
CA GLY A 2 11.38 12.86 2.00
C GLY A 2 9.92 13.00 1.56
N HIS A 3 8.97 13.19 2.49
CA HIS A 3 7.55 13.52 2.21
C HIS A 3 6.88 12.75 1.06
N HIS A 4 7.32 11.52 0.79
CA HIS A 4 6.80 10.68 -0.29
C HIS A 4 5.72 9.75 0.25
N PHE A 5 4.78 9.40 -0.63
CA PHE A 5 3.83 8.34 -0.37
C PHE A 5 4.54 6.99 -0.39
N LEU A 6 4.33 6.21 0.66
CA LEU A 6 4.83 4.85 0.80
C LEU A 6 3.72 3.84 0.57
N GLN A 7 4.06 2.70 -0.02
CA GLN A 7 3.13 1.60 -0.28
C GLN A 7 3.27 0.56 0.83
N PHE A 8 2.16 0.15 1.43
CA PHE A 8 2.17 -0.98 2.36
C PHE A 8 1.92 -2.27 1.59
N ASN A 9 2.84 -3.24 1.70
CA ASN A 9 2.82 -4.50 0.94
C ASN A 9 2.34 -5.69 1.79
N GLY A 10 1.42 -5.43 2.73
CA GLY A 10 0.59 -6.47 3.35
C GLY A 10 1.16 -7.15 4.59
N THR A 11 2.48 -7.21 4.76
CA THR A 11 3.12 -7.90 5.91
C THR A 11 4.12 -7.01 6.65
N ALA A 12 4.53 -7.43 7.85
CA ALA A 12 5.57 -6.77 8.66
C ALA A 12 5.30 -5.30 9.03
N GLY A 13 4.06 -4.82 8.90
CA GLY A 13 3.64 -3.49 9.33
C GLY A 13 2.67 -3.54 10.50
N ILE A 14 2.70 -2.49 11.32
CA ILE A 14 1.76 -2.29 12.43
C ILE A 14 0.87 -1.10 12.09
N TRP A 15 -0.44 -1.32 12.17
CA TRP A 15 -1.43 -0.28 11.92
C TRP A 15 -2.09 0.20 13.20
N ARG A 16 -2.22 1.51 13.34
CA ARG A 16 -3.07 2.10 14.37
C ARG A 16 -4.54 1.86 13.99
N LYS A 17 -5.34 1.30 14.89
CA LYS A 17 -6.78 1.04 14.64
C LYS A 17 -7.54 2.29 14.17
N SER A 18 -7.21 3.44 14.76
CA SER A 18 -7.81 4.73 14.36
C SER A 18 -7.48 5.12 12.93
N ALA A 19 -6.25 4.85 12.45
CA ALA A 19 -5.85 5.15 11.08
C ALA A 19 -6.64 4.31 10.07
N ILE A 20 -6.84 3.02 10.37
CA ILE A 20 -7.68 2.14 9.54
C ILE A 20 -9.12 2.66 9.48
N ALA A 21 -9.69 3.02 10.63
CA ALA A 21 -11.07 3.52 10.71
C ALA A 21 -11.23 4.85 9.95
N ASP A 22 -10.31 5.79 10.14
CA ASP A 22 -10.32 7.12 9.50
C ASP A 22 -10.13 7.04 7.98
N ALA A 23 -9.29 6.11 7.50
CA ALA A 23 -9.13 5.87 6.07
C ALA A 23 -10.38 5.25 5.41
N GLY A 24 -11.36 4.77 6.19
CA GLY A 24 -12.58 4.11 5.69
C GLY A 24 -12.48 2.58 5.61
N GLY A 25 -11.56 1.99 6.38
CA GLY A 25 -11.42 0.54 6.52
C GLY A 25 -10.72 -0.17 5.36
N TRP A 26 -10.67 -1.50 5.46
CA TRP A 26 -10.21 -2.40 4.40
C TRP A 26 -11.28 -2.56 3.32
N ARG A 27 -10.87 -2.62 2.06
CA ARG A 27 -11.75 -2.80 0.91
C ARG A 27 -11.26 -3.97 0.06
N ALA A 28 -12.19 -4.77 -0.47
CA ALA A 28 -11.87 -5.99 -1.23
C ALA A 28 -12.08 -5.80 -2.75
N ASP A 29 -12.12 -4.55 -3.21
CA ASP A 29 -12.34 -4.15 -4.60
C ASP A 29 -11.10 -4.33 -5.48
N THR A 30 -9.92 -4.45 -4.90
CA THR A 30 -8.65 -4.75 -5.59
C THR A 30 -7.96 -5.96 -4.99
N LEU A 31 -7.06 -6.58 -5.75
CA LEU A 31 -6.22 -7.68 -5.26
C LEU A 31 -5.14 -7.28 -4.25
N THR A 32 -4.92 -5.97 -4.06
CA THR A 32 -3.90 -5.42 -3.15
C THR A 32 -4.56 -4.33 -2.29
N GLU A 33 -5.40 -4.77 -1.36
CA GLU A 33 -6.17 -3.91 -0.45
C GLU A 33 -5.30 -3.10 0.53
N ASP A 34 -4.10 -3.61 0.79
CA ASP A 34 -3.04 -3.02 1.60
C ASP A 34 -2.49 -1.74 0.98
N LEU A 35 -2.22 -1.77 -0.33
CA LEU A 35 -1.78 -0.62 -1.10
C LEU A 35 -2.88 0.45 -1.15
N ASP A 36 -4.14 0.06 -1.40
CA ASP A 36 -5.28 1.00 -1.36
C ASP A 36 -5.34 1.74 -0.02
N LEU A 37 -5.29 0.99 1.08
CA LEU A 37 -5.35 1.53 2.42
C LEU A 37 -4.18 2.48 2.71
N SER A 38 -2.97 2.17 2.26
CA SER A 38 -1.80 3.02 2.49
C SER A 38 -1.93 4.38 1.82
N TYR A 39 -2.44 4.45 0.59
CA TYR A 39 -2.67 5.74 -0.06
C TYR A 39 -3.79 6.53 0.62
N ARG A 40 -4.94 5.89 0.91
CA ARG A 40 -6.06 6.59 1.56
C ARG A 40 -5.67 7.16 2.92
N ALA A 41 -4.90 6.41 3.72
CA ALA A 41 -4.42 6.90 5.02
C ALA A 41 -3.49 8.11 4.86
N GLN A 42 -2.53 8.06 3.92
CA GLN A 42 -1.60 9.17 3.69
C GLN A 42 -2.28 10.42 3.13
N MET A 43 -3.30 10.27 2.27
CA MET A 43 -4.15 11.38 1.81
C MET A 43 -4.94 12.05 2.95
N ARG A 44 -5.10 11.36 4.10
CA ARG A 44 -5.72 11.88 5.33
C ARG A 44 -4.70 12.45 6.32
N GLY A 45 -3.42 12.50 5.94
CA GLY A 45 -2.34 13.02 6.78
C GLY A 45 -1.71 12.01 7.73
N TRP A 46 -2.03 10.71 7.61
CA TRP A 46 -1.30 9.67 8.34
C TRP A 46 0.05 9.41 7.70
N GLU A 47 1.10 9.35 8.50
CA GLU A 47 2.46 9.07 8.02
C GLU A 47 2.81 7.60 8.20
N ILE A 48 3.53 7.05 7.22
CA ILE A 48 4.10 5.70 7.29
C ILE A 48 5.57 5.85 7.66
N LEU A 49 5.98 5.20 8.75
CA LEU A 49 7.37 5.10 9.15
C LEU A 49 7.94 3.74 8.70
N TYR A 50 8.93 3.79 7.80
CA TYR A 50 9.69 2.61 7.41
C TYR A 50 10.90 2.44 8.34
N LEU A 51 11.03 1.26 8.95
CA LEU A 51 12.11 0.93 9.89
C LEU A 51 13.07 -0.05 9.21
N GLU A 52 14.17 0.47 8.67
CA GLU A 52 15.15 -0.32 7.91
C GLU A 52 15.88 -1.35 8.80
N GLU A 53 16.13 -1.01 10.07
CA GLU A 53 16.86 -1.87 11.02
C GLU A 53 15.98 -2.97 11.64
N VAL A 54 14.67 -2.98 11.35
CA VAL A 54 13.73 -3.98 11.90
C VAL A 54 13.40 -5.00 10.82
N GLU A 55 13.96 -6.19 10.96
CA GLU A 55 13.78 -7.27 10.00
C GLU A 55 12.61 -8.20 10.38
N ALA A 56 11.90 -8.68 9.37
CA ALA A 56 10.89 -9.72 9.49
C ALA A 56 11.22 -10.84 8.48
N PRO A 57 11.67 -12.03 8.92
CA PRO A 57 11.95 -13.15 8.04
C PRO A 57 10.71 -13.54 7.23
N ALA A 58 10.88 -13.76 5.94
CA ALA A 58 9.81 -14.13 5.01
C ALA A 58 10.20 -15.35 4.18
N GLU A 59 9.21 -16.18 3.84
CA GLU A 59 9.40 -17.32 2.95
C GLU A 59 9.10 -16.93 1.50
N LEU A 60 9.95 -17.39 0.60
CA LEU A 60 9.72 -17.26 -0.84
C LEU A 60 9.10 -18.54 -1.40
N PRO A 61 8.25 -18.45 -2.45
CA PRO A 61 7.78 -19.64 -3.13
C PRO A 61 8.96 -20.43 -3.71
N VAL A 62 9.04 -21.72 -3.36
CA VAL A 62 10.12 -22.62 -3.83
C VAL A 62 10.00 -22.90 -5.34
N GLU A 63 8.76 -22.92 -5.83
CA GLU A 63 8.46 -23.22 -7.23
C GLU A 63 8.42 -21.96 -8.09
N MET A 64 9.05 -22.01 -9.26
CA MET A 64 9.04 -20.89 -10.22
C MET A 64 7.63 -20.48 -10.65
N ASN A 65 6.70 -21.43 -10.75
CA ASN A 65 5.31 -21.14 -11.06
C ASN A 65 4.62 -20.37 -9.92
N GLY A 66 5.01 -20.64 -8.66
CA GLY A 66 4.55 -19.90 -7.49
C GLY A 66 5.00 -18.44 -7.52
N ILE A 67 6.27 -18.20 -7.84
CA ILE A 67 6.83 -16.85 -8.00
C ILE A 67 6.10 -16.08 -9.11
N LYS A 68 5.94 -16.69 -10.29
CA LYS A 68 5.23 -16.06 -11.43
C LYS A 68 3.79 -15.70 -11.07
N SER A 69 3.07 -16.60 -10.40
CA SER A 69 1.69 -16.36 -9.96
C SER A 69 1.61 -15.23 -8.93
N GLN A 70 2.55 -15.19 -7.97
CA GLN A 70 2.62 -14.13 -6.97
C GLN A 70 2.87 -12.75 -7.62
N GLN A 71 3.91 -12.63 -8.44
CA GLN A 71 4.24 -11.39 -9.15
C GLN A 71 3.10 -10.92 -10.06
N PHE A 72 2.44 -11.84 -10.75
CA PHE A 72 1.27 -11.52 -11.57
C PHE A 72 0.14 -10.89 -10.74
N ARG A 73 -0.18 -11.46 -9.57
CA ARG A 73 -1.22 -10.90 -8.70
C ARG A 73 -0.85 -9.53 -8.17
N TRP A 74 0.42 -9.31 -7.77
CA TRP A 74 0.90 -8.01 -7.32
C TRP A 74 0.80 -6.94 -8.41
N MET A 75 1.26 -7.25 -9.63
CA MET A 75 1.18 -6.32 -10.75
C MET A 75 -0.28 -6.01 -11.15
N LYS A 76 -1.13 -7.04 -11.17
CA LYS A 76 -2.57 -6.87 -11.45
C LYS A 76 -3.24 -5.99 -10.40
N GLY A 77 -3.04 -6.27 -9.11
CA GLY A 77 -3.61 -5.47 -8.03
C GLY A 77 -3.08 -4.04 -8.00
N GLY A 78 -1.80 -3.84 -8.28
CA GLY A 78 -1.21 -2.52 -8.45
C GLY A 78 -1.84 -1.73 -9.59
N ALA A 79 -2.12 -2.38 -10.73
CA ALA A 79 -2.80 -1.74 -11.86
C ALA A 79 -4.29 -1.41 -11.55
N GLU A 80 -5.00 -2.29 -10.84
CA GLU A 80 -6.37 -2.04 -10.36
C GLU A 80 -6.39 -0.82 -9.43
N ASN A 81 -5.46 -0.76 -8.48
CA ASN A 81 -5.29 0.37 -7.58
C ASN A 81 -4.91 1.65 -8.30
N ALA A 82 -3.97 1.61 -9.25
CA ALA A 82 -3.61 2.77 -10.04
C ALA A 82 -4.84 3.37 -10.74
N ARG A 83 -5.72 2.53 -11.31
CA ARG A 83 -6.96 3.00 -11.94
C ARG A 83 -7.91 3.68 -10.96
N LEU A 84 -8.01 3.21 -9.71
CA LEU A 84 -8.90 3.76 -8.69
C LEU A 84 -8.31 5.01 -8.01
N LEU A 85 -7.04 4.96 -7.61
CA LEU A 85 -6.37 5.97 -6.80
C LEU A 85 -5.87 7.16 -7.62
N THR A 86 -5.40 6.96 -8.85
CA THR A 86 -4.87 8.06 -9.69
C THR A 86 -5.82 9.26 -9.78
N PRO A 87 -7.12 9.11 -10.12
CA PRO A 87 -8.02 10.26 -10.17
C PRO A 87 -8.28 10.89 -8.80
N LEU A 88 -8.14 10.14 -7.70
CA LEU A 88 -8.30 10.66 -6.34
C LEU A 88 -7.09 11.48 -5.91
N VAL A 89 -5.88 10.95 -6.16
CA VAL A 89 -4.62 11.65 -5.87
C VAL A 89 -4.51 12.92 -6.69
N LEU A 90 -4.84 12.89 -7.98
CA LEU A 90 -4.80 14.08 -8.84
C LEU A 90 -5.81 15.18 -8.44
N LYS A 91 -6.88 14.82 -7.72
CA LYS A 91 -7.88 15.77 -7.21
C LYS A 91 -7.62 16.21 -5.78
N ALA A 92 -6.67 15.58 -5.09
CA ALA A 92 -6.38 15.90 -3.71
C ALA A 92 -5.67 17.24 -3.63
N ASP A 93 -5.93 17.98 -2.55
CA ASP A 93 -5.24 19.21 -2.22
C ASP A 93 -3.87 18.89 -1.61
N LEU A 94 -3.02 18.25 -2.42
CA LEU A 94 -1.67 17.85 -2.06
C LEU A 94 -0.67 18.63 -2.94
N PRO A 95 0.45 19.08 -2.36
CA PRO A 95 1.48 19.75 -3.15
C PRO A 95 2.05 18.77 -4.20
N LEU A 96 2.20 19.26 -5.43
CA LEU A 96 2.86 18.51 -6.52
C LEU A 96 4.38 18.44 -6.35
N ALA A 97 4.92 19.20 -5.41
CA ALA A 97 6.33 19.21 -5.04
C ALA A 97 6.54 18.53 -3.69
N THR A 98 7.68 17.84 -3.56
CA THR A 98 8.21 17.33 -2.29
C THR A 98 8.98 18.38 -1.51
#